data_AF-A0A843HXN6-F1
#
_entry.id   AF-A0A843HXN6-F1
#
_cell.length_a   1.000
_cell.length_b   1.000
_cell.length_c   1.000
_cell.angle_alpha   90.00
_cell.angle_beta   90.00
_cell.angle_gamma   90.00
#
_symmetry.space_group_name_H-M   'P 1'
#
loop_
_entity.id
_entity.type
_entity.pdbx_description
1 polymer ?
#
loop_
_entity_poly.entity_id
_entity_poly.type
_entity_poly.pdbx_seq_one_letter_code
_entity_poly.pdbx_strand_id
1 'polypeptide(L)'
;MQEIISKVLTSMYSQSEIIDIKEEGKKFILKEYLTNSSIKWYLITPFFYFNYPYVADPIKRMYREIDFLTHNWKDKIKVPKLIDYDIKNVYIIREFIDGKIPQTPNDFKKLGKTIKNIHGEGFSLGDTKYENFLIANENEVFVIDAEQAIKTENRKFRAWDLLVLFLFTSYKFIANINEYRESVISFLEEYDGERSVLESVLDRENGLLLSVFPPINLIELKNIISEFLK
;
A
#
# COMPACT_ATOMS: atom_id res chain seq x y z
N MET A 1 -14.04 -18.36 -27.18
CA MET A 1 -13.66 -18.44 -25.76
C MET A 1 -12.32 -19.16 -25.75
N GLN A 2 -11.23 -18.39 -25.89
CA GLN A 2 -9.88 -18.94 -26.04
C GLN A 2 -9.36 -19.39 -24.68
N GLU A 3 -8.68 -20.53 -24.72
CA GLU A 3 -8.23 -21.31 -23.58
C GLU A 3 -7.14 -20.57 -22.81
N ILE A 4 -7.47 -20.07 -21.62
CA ILE A 4 -6.51 -19.43 -20.71
C ILE A 4 -5.65 -20.53 -20.09
N ILE A 5 -4.37 -20.61 -20.50
CA ILE A 5 -3.41 -21.53 -19.89
C ILE A 5 -2.75 -20.83 -18.70
N SER A 6 -3.20 -21.16 -17.49
CA SER A 6 -2.58 -20.75 -16.23
C SER A 6 -1.19 -21.41 -16.09
N LYS A 7 -0.14 -20.61 -15.89
CA LYS A 7 1.19 -21.12 -15.53
C LYS A 7 1.46 -20.77 -14.07
N VAL A 8 1.22 -21.74 -13.20
CA VAL A 8 1.42 -21.64 -11.75
C VAL A 8 2.91 -21.42 -11.45
N LEU A 9 3.29 -20.18 -11.13
CA LEU A 9 4.51 -19.91 -10.38
C LEU A 9 4.15 -19.93 -8.91
N THR A 10 4.49 -21.06 -8.28
CA THR A 10 4.16 -21.42 -6.92
C THR A 10 4.62 -20.38 -5.90
N SER A 11 3.68 -19.71 -5.24
CA SER A 11 3.78 -19.43 -3.82
C SER A 11 2.42 -19.77 -3.20
N MET A 12 2.37 -20.74 -2.30
CA MET A 12 1.15 -21.20 -1.60
C MET A 12 0.53 -20.13 -0.66
N TYR A 13 0.83 -18.85 -0.88
CA TYR A 13 0.46 -17.71 -0.03
C TYR A 13 0.00 -16.46 -0.81
N SER A 14 -0.03 -16.48 -2.14
CA SER A 14 -0.46 -15.32 -2.93
C SER A 14 -1.94 -15.40 -3.27
N GLN A 15 -2.72 -14.36 -2.89
CA GLN A 15 -4.09 -14.13 -3.37
C GLN A 15 -4.15 -13.78 -4.87
N SER A 16 -3.00 -13.78 -5.54
CA SER A 16 -2.83 -13.34 -6.91
C SER A 16 -2.06 -14.40 -7.71
N GLU A 17 -2.56 -14.66 -8.90
CA GLU A 17 -1.96 -15.54 -9.90
C GLU A 17 -1.61 -14.74 -11.17
N ILE A 18 -0.45 -15.04 -11.76
CA ILE A 18 -0.06 -14.47 -13.06
C ILE A 18 -0.66 -15.35 -14.16
N ILE A 19 -1.51 -14.73 -14.98
CA ILE A 19 -2.07 -15.35 -16.19
C ILE A 19 -1.26 -14.86 -17.40
N ASP A 20 -0.75 -15.79 -18.20
CA ASP A 20 0.02 -15.50 -19.42
C ASP A 20 -0.81 -15.89 -20.66
N ILE A 21 -1.22 -14.89 -21.45
CA ILE A 21 -1.96 -15.14 -22.70
C ILE A 21 -0.94 -15.29 -23.82
N LYS A 22 -0.56 -16.55 -24.07
CA LYS A 22 0.48 -16.96 -25.03
C LYS A 22 0.28 -16.43 -26.45
N GLU A 23 -0.94 -16.17 -26.88
CA GLU A 23 -1.22 -15.68 -28.24
C GLU A 23 -0.87 -14.18 -28.43
N GLU A 24 -0.78 -13.40 -27.35
CA GLU A 24 -0.45 -11.96 -27.43
C GLU A 24 0.84 -11.56 -26.68
N GLY A 25 1.46 -12.50 -25.94
CA GLY A 25 2.61 -12.20 -25.09
C GLY A 25 2.30 -11.25 -23.93
N LYS A 26 1.01 -11.06 -23.60
CA LYS A 26 0.54 -10.18 -22.53
C LYS A 26 0.32 -10.97 -21.24
N LYS A 27 0.78 -10.39 -20.13
CA LYS A 27 0.60 -10.93 -18.78
C LYS A 27 -0.48 -10.15 -18.04
N PHE A 28 -1.25 -10.87 -17.23
CA PHE A 28 -2.30 -10.33 -16.38
C PHE A 28 -2.17 -10.89 -14.97
N ILE A 29 -2.80 -10.22 -14.02
CA ILE A 29 -2.96 -10.68 -12.65
C ILE A 29 -4.43 -11.00 -12.42
N LEU A 30 -4.72 -12.26 -12.05
CA LEU A 30 -5.99 -12.65 -11.44
C LEU A 30 -5.83 -12.56 -9.93
N LYS A 31 -6.63 -11.72 -9.27
CA LYS A 31 -6.66 -11.61 -7.80
C LYS A 31 -7.99 -12.11 -7.27
N GLU A 32 -7.95 -13.19 -6.48
CA GLU A 32 -9.12 -13.82 -5.87
C GLU A 32 -9.25 -13.42 -4.40
N TYR A 33 -10.42 -12.88 -4.03
CA TYR A 33 -10.63 -12.37 -2.67
C TYR A 33 -11.22 -13.42 -1.72
N LEU A 34 -11.76 -14.54 -2.23
CA LEU A 34 -12.31 -15.64 -1.43
C LEU A 34 -11.23 -16.51 -0.78
N THR A 35 -9.98 -16.45 -1.25
CA THR A 35 -8.92 -17.32 -0.74
C THR A 35 -8.51 -16.95 0.69
N ASN A 36 -8.37 -17.97 1.56
CA ASN A 36 -8.03 -17.87 2.99
C ASN A 36 -6.65 -17.22 3.28
N SER A 37 -5.91 -16.80 2.26
CA SER A 37 -4.63 -16.10 2.38
C SER A 37 -4.76 -14.70 3.02
N SER A 38 -5.98 -14.22 3.30
CA SER A 38 -6.28 -12.98 4.05
C SER A 38 -6.09 -13.12 5.57
N ILE A 39 -5.68 -14.29 6.07
CA ILE A 39 -5.31 -14.51 7.49
C ILE A 39 -4.19 -13.57 7.98
N LYS A 40 -3.43 -12.93 7.08
CA LYS A 40 -2.26 -12.09 7.42
C LYS A 40 -2.58 -10.88 8.31
N TRP A 41 -3.80 -10.34 8.32
CA TRP A 41 -4.19 -9.20 9.19
C TRP A 41 -5.34 -9.51 10.14
N TYR A 42 -6.05 -10.63 9.98
CA TYR A 42 -7.24 -10.96 10.77
C TYR A 42 -6.94 -11.12 12.28
N LEU A 43 -5.70 -11.51 12.62
CA LEU A 43 -5.21 -11.58 14.01
C LEU A 43 -4.93 -10.20 14.62
N ILE A 44 -4.80 -9.17 13.78
CA ILE A 44 -4.40 -7.81 14.13
C ILE A 44 -5.61 -6.84 14.06
N THR A 45 -6.62 -7.16 13.25
CA THR A 45 -7.79 -6.30 12.93
C THR A 45 -8.63 -5.87 14.14
N PRO A 46 -8.93 -6.73 15.16
CA PRO A 46 -9.71 -6.29 16.32
C PRO A 46 -9.02 -5.19 17.15
N PHE A 47 -7.69 -5.16 17.15
CA PHE A 47 -6.89 -4.20 17.92
C PHE A 47 -6.77 -2.83 17.24
N PHE A 48 -6.95 -2.78 15.92
CA PHE A 48 -6.75 -1.56 15.12
C PHE A 48 -7.99 -1.07 14.38
N TYR A 49 -9.13 -1.75 14.52
CA TYR A 49 -10.42 -1.31 13.96
C TYR A 49 -10.79 0.11 14.37
N PHE A 50 -10.37 0.55 15.57
CA PHE A 50 -10.60 1.92 16.04
C PHE A 50 -9.76 2.98 15.32
N ASN A 51 -8.64 2.60 14.72
CA ASN A 51 -7.72 3.52 14.06
C ASN A 51 -7.98 3.69 12.57
N TYR A 52 -8.46 2.63 11.90
CA TYR A 52 -8.76 2.66 10.48
C TYR A 52 -9.92 1.70 10.14
N PRO A 53 -10.85 2.09 9.25
CA PRO A 53 -12.05 1.31 8.93
C PRO A 53 -11.75 0.15 7.98
N TYR A 54 -10.98 -0.83 8.46
CA TYR A 54 -10.67 -2.06 7.75
C TYR A 54 -11.93 -2.88 7.45
N VAL A 55 -11.94 -3.53 6.28
CA VAL A 55 -13.00 -4.48 5.89
C VAL A 55 -12.41 -5.85 5.65
N ALA A 56 -12.96 -6.85 6.33
CA ALA A 56 -12.61 -8.26 6.11
C ALA A 56 -13.42 -8.89 4.97
N ASP A 57 -14.64 -8.39 4.75
CA ASP A 57 -15.56 -8.90 3.74
C ASP A 57 -14.90 -8.89 2.35
N PRO A 58 -14.75 -10.06 1.69
CA PRO A 58 -14.08 -10.18 0.39
C PRO A 58 -14.68 -9.30 -0.70
N ILE A 59 -16.01 -9.18 -0.71
CA ILE A 59 -16.74 -8.41 -1.72
C ILE A 59 -16.46 -6.92 -1.52
N LYS A 60 -16.51 -6.40 -0.29
CA LYS A 60 -16.15 -5.02 0.03
C LYS A 60 -14.69 -4.69 -0.28
N ARG A 61 -13.76 -5.61 0.01
CA ARG A 61 -12.34 -5.46 -0.35
C ARG A 61 -12.16 -5.32 -1.86
N MET A 62 -12.80 -6.21 -2.63
CA MET A 62 -12.81 -6.14 -4.09
C MET A 62 -13.41 -4.82 -4.60
N TYR A 63 -14.54 -4.38 -4.06
CA TYR A 63 -15.15 -3.11 -4.46
C TYR A 63 -14.27 -1.89 -4.14
N ARG A 64 -13.57 -1.88 -3.01
CA ARG A 64 -12.60 -0.81 -2.67
C ARG A 64 -11.46 -0.75 -3.69
N GLU A 65 -10.92 -1.91 -4.05
CA GLU A 65 -9.86 -1.98 -5.06
C GLU A 65 -10.38 -1.55 -6.44
N ILE A 66 -11.57 -1.98 -6.86
CA ILE A 66 -12.19 -1.54 -8.13
C ILE A 66 -12.41 -0.01 -8.12
N ASP A 67 -12.98 0.56 -7.05
CA ASP A 67 -13.20 2.02 -6.94
C ASP A 67 -11.87 2.79 -7.04
N PHE A 68 -10.81 2.28 -6.40
CA PHE A 68 -9.49 2.90 -6.45
C PHE A 68 -8.84 2.79 -7.83
N LEU A 69 -8.84 1.59 -8.44
CA LEU A 69 -8.21 1.34 -9.75
C LEU A 69 -8.92 2.07 -10.91
N THR A 70 -10.23 2.32 -10.77
CA THR A 70 -11.03 3.01 -11.78
C THR A 70 -11.21 4.50 -11.51
N HIS A 71 -10.66 5.01 -10.41
CA HIS A 71 -10.69 6.43 -10.10
C HIS A 71 -9.96 7.27 -11.16
N ASN A 72 -10.48 8.46 -11.45
CA ASN A 72 -9.86 9.37 -12.41
C ASN A 72 -8.68 10.12 -11.80
N TRP A 73 -7.50 9.50 -11.85
CA TRP A 73 -6.27 10.03 -11.27
C TRP A 73 -5.64 11.21 -12.02
N LYS A 74 -6.17 11.64 -13.19
CA LYS A 74 -5.62 12.73 -14.01
C LYS A 74 -4.09 12.64 -14.19
N ASP A 75 -3.59 11.43 -14.43
CA ASP A 75 -2.16 11.09 -14.55
C ASP A 75 -1.28 11.27 -13.30
N LYS A 76 -1.84 11.65 -12.15
CA LYS A 76 -1.09 11.88 -10.90
C LYS A 76 -0.64 10.59 -10.21
N ILE A 77 -1.41 9.52 -10.37
CA ILE A 77 -1.18 8.20 -9.76
C ILE A 77 -1.24 7.15 -10.85
N LYS A 78 -0.31 6.19 -10.79
CA LYS A 78 -0.32 5.02 -11.66
C LYS A 78 -0.91 3.82 -10.91
N VAL A 79 -1.79 3.12 -11.59
CA VAL A 79 -2.46 1.90 -11.11
C VAL A 79 -2.51 0.90 -12.25
N PRO A 80 -2.50 -0.42 -11.97
CA PRO A 80 -2.76 -1.43 -12.99
C PRO A 80 -4.11 -1.20 -13.65
N LYS A 81 -4.17 -1.29 -14.98
CA LYS A 81 -5.45 -1.22 -15.68
C LYS A 81 -6.34 -2.40 -15.28
N LEU A 82 -7.55 -2.12 -14.78
CA LEU A 82 -8.59 -3.13 -14.58
C LEU A 82 -9.07 -3.63 -15.95
N ILE A 83 -8.98 -4.94 -16.17
CA ILE A 83 -9.35 -5.60 -17.43
C ILE A 83 -10.75 -6.19 -17.33
N ASP A 84 -11.02 -6.93 -16.27
CA ASP A 84 -12.32 -7.57 -16.02
C ASP A 84 -12.51 -7.86 -14.52
N TYR A 85 -13.72 -8.17 -14.10
CA TYR A 85 -14.03 -8.60 -12.74
C TYR A 85 -15.32 -9.44 -12.68
N ASP A 86 -15.40 -10.36 -11.71
CA ASP A 86 -16.58 -11.17 -11.48
C ASP A 86 -17.01 -11.06 -10.01
N ILE A 87 -18.19 -10.47 -9.80
CA ILE A 87 -18.74 -10.27 -8.45
C ILE A 87 -19.19 -11.59 -7.82
N LYS A 88 -19.68 -12.55 -8.62
CA LYS A 88 -20.17 -13.83 -8.13
C LYS A 88 -19.02 -14.70 -7.64
N ASN A 89 -17.92 -14.71 -8.37
CA ASN A 89 -16.72 -15.46 -8.03
C ASN A 89 -15.70 -14.64 -7.20
N VAL A 90 -15.97 -13.35 -7.00
CA VAL A 90 -15.19 -12.37 -6.22
C VAL A 90 -13.71 -12.37 -6.62
N TYR A 91 -13.45 -12.02 -7.88
CA TYR A 91 -12.11 -11.80 -8.40
C TYR A 91 -12.03 -10.59 -9.32
N ILE A 92 -10.82 -10.06 -9.49
CA ILE A 92 -10.48 -9.09 -10.54
C ILE A 92 -9.37 -9.63 -11.45
N ILE A 93 -9.40 -9.23 -12.71
CA ILE A 93 -8.31 -9.39 -13.67
C ILE A 93 -7.78 -8.00 -14.01
N ARG A 94 -6.47 -7.82 -13.88
CA ARG A 94 -5.80 -6.54 -14.13
C ARG A 94 -4.48 -6.73 -14.86
N GLU A 95 -3.96 -5.63 -15.38
CA GLU A 95 -2.64 -5.59 -16.01
C GLU A 95 -1.53 -6.10 -15.07
N PHE A 96 -0.60 -6.87 -15.63
CA PHE A 96 0.66 -7.18 -14.95
C PHE A 96 1.63 -6.00 -15.07
N ILE A 97 2.09 -5.49 -13.94
CA ILE A 97 3.12 -4.44 -13.90
C ILE A 97 4.48 -5.09 -13.65
N ASP A 98 5.36 -4.99 -14.63
CA ASP A 98 6.77 -5.39 -14.49
C ASP A 98 7.53 -4.28 -13.76
N GLY A 99 7.71 -4.45 -12.45
CA GLY A 99 8.35 -3.46 -11.60
C GLY A 99 9.01 -4.09 -10.39
N LYS A 100 9.82 -3.28 -9.71
CA LYS A 100 10.51 -3.69 -8.47
C LYS A 100 9.84 -3.08 -7.25
N ILE A 101 9.83 -3.81 -6.15
CA ILE A 101 9.43 -3.27 -4.84
C ILE A 101 10.43 -2.17 -4.44
N PRO A 102 9.99 -1.02 -3.87
CA PRO A 102 10.86 0.02 -3.33
C PRO A 102 11.98 -0.51 -2.42
N GLN A 103 13.23 -0.12 -2.71
CA GLN A 103 14.41 -0.57 -1.94
C GLN A 103 15.28 0.57 -1.43
N THR A 104 15.30 1.71 -2.11
CA THR A 104 16.27 2.79 -1.85
C THR A 104 15.60 4.04 -1.29
N PRO A 105 16.32 4.93 -0.58
CA PRO A 105 15.77 6.21 -0.14
C PRO A 105 15.12 7.02 -1.28
N ASN A 106 15.70 6.96 -2.48
CA ASN A 106 15.13 7.60 -3.67
C ASN A 106 13.82 6.94 -4.15
N ASP A 107 13.60 5.65 -3.91
CA ASP A 107 12.30 5.02 -4.18
C ASP A 107 11.26 5.48 -3.14
N PHE A 108 11.65 5.60 -1.86
CA PHE A 108 10.80 6.15 -0.80
C PHE A 108 10.45 7.62 -1.01
N LYS A 109 11.37 8.40 -1.60
CA LYS A 109 11.09 9.75 -2.08
C LYS A 109 9.89 9.79 -3.04
N LYS A 110 9.87 8.88 -4.01
CA LYS A 110 8.76 8.76 -4.97
C LYS A 110 7.48 8.29 -4.29
N LEU A 111 7.57 7.38 -3.31
CA LEU A 111 6.41 6.98 -2.50
C LEU A 111 5.82 8.19 -1.75
N GLY A 112 6.65 9.10 -1.23
CA GLY A 112 6.21 10.33 -0.59
C GLY A 112 5.29 11.16 -1.48
N LYS A 113 5.76 11.42 -2.71
CA LYS A 113 4.98 12.13 -3.73
C LYS A 113 3.69 11.38 -4.11
N THR A 114 3.75 10.06 -4.26
CA THR A 114 2.57 9.23 -4.60
C THR A 114 1.53 9.28 -3.49
N ILE A 115 1.90 9.08 -2.22
CA ILE A 115 0.97 9.12 -1.10
C ILE A 115 0.41 10.53 -0.89
N LYS A 116 1.22 11.59 -1.09
CA LYS A 116 0.74 12.99 -1.11
C LYS A 116 -0.40 13.16 -2.12
N ASN A 117 -0.19 12.70 -3.35
CA ASN A 117 -1.18 12.81 -4.42
C ASN A 117 -2.45 12.00 -4.12
N ILE A 118 -2.33 10.80 -3.54
CA ILE A 118 -3.48 9.97 -3.11
C ILE A 118 -4.29 10.71 -2.05
N HIS A 119 -3.61 11.22 -1.01
CA HIS A 119 -4.26 11.99 0.04
C HIS A 119 -4.91 13.26 -0.50
N GLY A 120 -4.26 13.95 -1.44
CA GLY A 120 -4.76 15.17 -2.09
C GLY A 120 -5.97 14.96 -3.01
N GLU A 121 -6.19 13.75 -3.51
CA GLU A 121 -7.42 13.35 -4.23
C GLU A 121 -8.49 12.75 -3.29
N GLY A 122 -8.28 12.85 -1.97
CA GLY A 122 -9.27 12.46 -0.97
C GLY A 122 -9.35 10.96 -0.71
N PHE A 123 -8.22 10.26 -0.80
CA PHE A 123 -8.12 8.84 -0.43
C PHE A 123 -7.15 8.61 0.73
N SER A 124 -7.38 7.52 1.46
CA SER A 124 -6.38 6.82 2.28
C SER A 124 -6.38 5.34 1.87
N LEU A 125 -5.23 4.68 1.97
CA LEU A 125 -4.99 3.32 1.47
C LEU A 125 -5.20 2.24 2.53
N GLY A 126 -4.88 2.52 3.79
CA GLY A 126 -5.01 1.61 4.92
C GLY A 126 -3.92 0.55 5.02
N ASP A 127 -3.52 -0.07 3.89
CA ASP A 127 -2.42 -1.04 3.84
C ASP A 127 -1.27 -0.50 2.97
N THR A 128 -0.52 0.46 3.52
CA THR A 128 0.56 1.19 2.84
C THR A 128 1.94 0.56 2.97
N LYS A 129 1.99 -0.78 3.07
CA LYS A 129 3.25 -1.50 2.99
C LYS A 129 4.00 -1.14 1.71
N TYR A 130 5.32 -1.01 1.79
CA TYR A 130 6.13 -0.70 0.61
C TYR A 130 6.02 -1.81 -0.45
N GLU A 131 5.69 -3.06 -0.06
CA GLU A 131 5.40 -4.18 -0.97
C GLU A 131 4.13 -4.02 -1.81
N ASN A 132 3.21 -3.14 -1.42
CA ASN A 132 1.98 -2.82 -2.18
C ASN A 132 2.22 -1.78 -3.28
N PHE A 133 3.48 -1.40 -3.49
CA PHE A 133 3.91 -0.49 -4.54
C PHE A 133 4.98 -1.14 -5.42
N LEU A 134 4.97 -0.80 -6.71
CA LEU A 134 6.03 -1.17 -7.64
C LEU A 134 6.63 0.08 -8.30
N ILE A 135 7.94 0.09 -8.47
CA ILE A 135 8.66 1.04 -9.30
C ILE A 135 8.83 0.44 -10.68
N ALA A 136 8.19 1.02 -11.70
CA ALA A 136 8.21 0.56 -13.08
C ALA A 136 8.45 1.74 -14.05
N ASN A 137 8.53 1.47 -15.36
CA ASN A 137 8.51 2.46 -16.45
C ASN A 137 9.27 3.76 -16.14
N GLU A 138 10.61 3.70 -16.12
CA GLU A 138 11.46 4.89 -15.92
C GLU A 138 11.28 5.59 -14.56
N ASN A 139 10.87 4.86 -13.52
CA ASN A 139 10.73 5.30 -12.12
C ASN A 139 9.35 5.81 -11.69
N GLU A 140 8.28 5.41 -12.38
CA GLU A 140 6.92 5.64 -11.91
C GLU A 140 6.53 4.65 -10.79
N VAL A 141 5.76 5.13 -9.81
CA VAL A 141 5.22 4.31 -8.72
C VAL A 141 3.81 3.85 -9.08
N PHE A 142 3.62 2.54 -9.14
CA PHE A 142 2.32 1.90 -9.27
C PHE A 142 1.80 1.45 -7.91
N VAL A 143 0.55 1.78 -7.61
CA VAL A 143 -0.18 1.21 -6.46
C VAL A 143 -0.84 -0.09 -6.91
N ILE A 144 -0.34 -1.22 -6.41
CA ILE A 144 -0.77 -2.56 -6.84
C ILE A 144 -1.65 -3.26 -5.81
N ASP A 145 -1.93 -2.67 -4.66
CA ASP A 145 -2.96 -3.19 -3.77
C ASP A 145 -3.66 -2.01 -3.09
N ALA A 146 -4.98 -1.98 -3.20
CA ALA A 146 -5.83 -0.93 -2.65
C ALA A 146 -7.10 -1.51 -2.01
N GLU A 147 -7.08 -2.77 -1.56
CA GLU A 147 -8.26 -3.45 -1.02
C GLU A 147 -8.80 -2.81 0.28
N GLN A 148 -7.98 -2.02 0.97
CA GLN A 148 -8.36 -1.26 2.18
C GLN A 148 -8.53 0.24 1.92
N ALA A 149 -8.43 0.68 0.66
CA ALA A 149 -8.53 2.09 0.34
C ALA A 149 -9.95 2.61 0.58
N ILE A 150 -10.05 3.85 1.06
CA ILE A 150 -11.31 4.56 1.25
C ILE A 150 -11.20 6.01 0.81
N LYS A 151 -12.32 6.58 0.36
CA LYS A 151 -12.46 8.02 0.18
C LYS A 151 -12.63 8.70 1.53
N THR A 152 -11.74 9.63 1.87
CA THR A 152 -11.72 10.32 3.16
C THR A 152 -10.80 11.55 3.14
N GLU A 153 -11.23 12.59 3.84
CA GLU A 153 -10.42 13.76 4.21
C GLU A 153 -9.90 13.68 5.64
N ASN A 154 -10.20 12.59 6.37
CA ASN A 154 -9.83 12.44 7.76
C ASN A 154 -8.32 12.27 7.92
N ARG A 155 -7.67 13.29 8.50
CA ARG A 155 -6.23 13.30 8.78
C ARG A 155 -5.73 12.09 9.59
N LYS A 156 -6.57 11.49 10.44
CA LYS A 156 -6.19 10.30 11.22
C LYS A 156 -5.95 9.09 10.32
N PHE A 157 -6.77 8.93 9.27
CA PHE A 157 -6.62 7.84 8.30
C PHE A 157 -5.42 8.07 7.37
N ARG A 158 -5.12 9.33 7.05
CA ARG A 158 -3.88 9.70 6.35
C ARG A 158 -2.63 9.48 7.22
N ALA A 159 -2.72 9.75 8.52
CA ALA A 159 -1.62 9.51 9.46
C ALA A 159 -1.38 8.01 9.65
N TRP A 160 -2.46 7.22 9.64
CA TRP A 160 -2.40 5.77 9.64
C TRP A 160 -1.61 5.23 8.44
N ASP A 161 -1.86 5.76 7.25
CA ASP A 161 -1.09 5.42 6.04
C ASP A 161 0.43 5.66 6.22
N LEU A 162 0.81 6.79 6.83
CA LEU A 162 2.22 7.06 7.12
C LEU A 162 2.79 6.07 8.13
N LEU A 163 2.03 5.82 9.20
CA LEU A 163 2.47 4.98 10.31
C LEU A 163 2.66 3.52 9.88
N VAL A 164 1.75 2.97 9.09
CA VAL A 164 1.87 1.62 8.52
C VAL A 164 3.10 1.56 7.62
N LEU A 165 3.30 2.51 6.72
CA LEU A 165 4.50 2.53 5.86
C LEU A 165 5.79 2.56 6.68
N PHE A 166 5.87 3.42 7.71
CA PHE A 166 7.06 3.52 8.55
C PHE A 166 7.30 2.26 9.37
N LEU A 167 6.25 1.58 9.84
CA LEU A 167 6.38 0.31 10.55
C LEU A 167 7.03 -0.74 9.66
N PHE A 168 6.51 -0.96 8.45
CA PHE A 168 7.07 -1.98 7.56
C PHE A 168 8.47 -1.60 7.06
N THR A 169 8.71 -0.32 6.81
CA THR A 169 10.05 0.20 6.50
C THR A 169 11.03 -0.04 7.66
N SER A 170 10.57 0.02 8.92
CA SER A 170 11.41 -0.25 10.09
C SER A 170 11.87 -1.71 10.15
N TYR A 171 11.00 -2.65 9.79
CA TYR A 171 11.37 -4.07 9.71
C TYR A 171 12.26 -4.38 8.51
N LYS A 172 12.00 -3.73 7.37
CA LYS A 172 12.85 -3.84 6.17
C LYS A 172 14.29 -3.45 6.47
N PHE A 173 14.49 -2.37 7.22
CA PHE A 173 15.79 -1.80 7.56
C PHE A 173 16.15 -1.98 9.04
N ILE A 174 15.68 -3.06 9.67
CA ILE A 174 15.89 -3.30 11.10
C ILE A 174 17.38 -3.39 11.48
N ALA A 175 18.21 -3.87 10.55
CA ALA A 175 19.66 -3.98 10.72
C ALA A 175 20.45 -2.75 10.23
N ASN A 176 19.79 -1.77 9.59
CA ASN A 176 20.44 -0.58 9.04
C ASN A 176 19.59 0.67 9.34
N ILE A 177 19.82 1.24 10.52
CA ILE A 177 19.08 2.41 11.00
C ILE A 177 19.30 3.66 10.12
N ASN A 178 20.46 3.77 9.47
CA ASN A 178 20.74 4.90 8.57
C ASN A 178 19.86 4.82 7.33
N GLU A 179 19.75 3.64 6.70
CA GLU A 179 18.84 3.45 5.56
C GLU A 179 17.38 3.71 5.94
N TYR A 180 16.97 3.30 7.15
CA TYR A 180 15.64 3.62 7.68
C TYR A 180 15.44 5.13 7.77
N ARG A 181 16.37 5.84 8.43
CA ARG A 181 16.32 7.30 8.58
C ARG A 181 16.28 8.00 7.23
N GLU A 182 17.21 7.68 6.34
CA GLU A 182 17.29 8.28 5.01
C GLU A 182 16.03 8.03 4.18
N SER A 183 15.45 6.82 4.25
CA SER A 183 14.21 6.48 3.56
C SER A 183 13.01 7.27 4.09
N VAL A 184 12.87 7.37 5.41
CA VAL A 184 11.76 8.12 6.04
C VAL A 184 11.91 9.63 5.78
N ILE A 185 13.11 10.19 5.87
CA ILE A 185 13.36 11.60 5.52
C ILE A 185 13.04 11.85 4.05
N SER A 186 13.59 11.03 3.14
CA SER A 186 13.36 11.17 1.70
C SER A 186 11.88 11.10 1.36
N PHE A 187 11.13 10.21 2.03
CA PHE A 187 9.68 10.15 1.91
C PHE A 187 9.01 11.46 2.38
N LEU A 188 9.33 11.93 3.58
CA LEU A 188 8.67 13.09 4.19
C LEU A 188 8.94 14.40 3.44
N GLU A 189 10.14 14.55 2.86
CA GLU A 189 10.51 15.70 2.01
C GLU A 189 9.55 15.89 0.82
N GLU A 190 9.14 14.80 0.17
CA GLU A 190 8.19 14.88 -0.96
C GLU A 190 6.74 14.73 -0.53
N TYR A 191 6.48 14.05 0.58
CA TYR A 191 5.13 13.93 1.10
C TYR A 191 4.55 15.31 1.39
N ASP A 192 5.35 16.22 1.99
CA ASP A 192 5.02 17.65 2.23
C ASP A 192 3.51 17.86 2.43
N GLY A 193 2.96 17.04 3.33
CA GLY A 193 1.54 16.90 3.55
C GLY A 193 1.09 17.87 4.62
N GLU A 194 -0.21 17.92 4.86
CA GLU A 194 -0.74 18.76 5.93
C GLU A 194 -0.05 18.42 7.26
N ARG A 195 0.58 19.42 7.89
CA ARG A 195 1.31 19.28 9.16
C ARG A 195 0.50 18.53 10.22
N SER A 196 -0.82 18.73 10.23
CA SER A 196 -1.75 18.06 11.14
C SER A 196 -1.78 16.52 10.97
N VAL A 197 -1.49 16.01 9.78
CA VAL A 197 -1.36 14.56 9.51
C VAL A 197 -0.10 14.03 10.19
N LEU A 198 1.03 14.74 10.06
CA LEU A 198 2.29 14.34 10.68
C LEU A 198 2.20 14.38 12.22
N GLU A 199 1.55 15.41 12.78
CA GLU A 199 1.26 15.50 14.22
C GLU A 199 0.43 14.29 14.70
N SER A 200 -0.54 13.84 13.88
CA SER A 200 -1.42 12.72 14.21
C SER A 200 -0.72 11.35 14.16
N VAL A 201 0.49 11.23 13.59
CA VAL A 201 1.22 9.95 13.53
C VAL A 201 1.55 9.44 14.93
N LEU A 202 1.93 10.35 15.83
CA LEU A 202 2.34 10.02 17.21
C LEU A 202 1.19 10.13 18.23
N ASP A 203 -0.06 10.27 17.78
CA ASP A 203 -1.22 10.35 18.66
C ASP A 203 -1.36 9.09 19.53
N ARG A 204 -1.93 9.28 20.73
CA ARG A 204 -2.13 8.19 21.70
C ARG A 204 -2.95 7.03 21.13
N GLU A 205 -3.89 7.34 20.24
CA GLU A 205 -4.71 6.34 19.54
C GLU A 205 -3.84 5.34 18.76
N ASN A 206 -2.70 5.78 18.24
CA ASN A 206 -1.75 4.92 17.51
C ASN A 206 -0.81 4.14 18.44
N GLY A 207 -0.95 4.25 19.76
CA GLY A 207 -0.04 3.67 20.75
C GLY A 207 0.19 2.17 20.58
N LEU A 208 -0.84 1.41 20.21
CA LEU A 208 -0.71 -0.02 19.94
C LEU A 208 0.21 -0.30 18.75
N LEU A 209 0.08 0.45 17.65
CA LEU A 209 0.90 0.22 16.45
C LEU A 209 2.32 0.74 16.69
N LEU A 210 2.47 1.84 17.42
CA LEU A 210 3.78 2.33 17.86
C LEU A 210 4.50 1.31 18.76
N SER A 211 3.77 0.53 19.57
CA SER A 211 4.36 -0.47 20.48
C SER A 211 5.00 -1.67 19.77
N VAL A 212 4.61 -1.94 18.52
CA VAL A 212 5.19 -3.05 17.74
C VAL A 212 6.45 -2.65 16.97
N PHE A 213 6.78 -1.35 16.88
CA PHE A 213 8.03 -0.93 16.23
C PHE A 213 9.26 -1.51 16.95
N PRO A 214 10.34 -1.83 16.20
CA PRO A 214 11.66 -2.00 16.80
C PRO A 214 12.04 -0.74 17.61
N PRO A 215 12.49 -0.86 18.88
CA PRO A 215 12.66 0.30 19.76
C PRO A 215 13.56 1.41 19.19
N ILE A 216 14.65 1.04 18.53
CA ILE A 216 15.60 1.99 17.94
C ILE A 216 14.93 2.76 16.79
N ASN A 217 14.23 2.07 15.89
CA ASN A 217 13.51 2.70 14.79
C ASN A 217 12.35 3.59 15.27
N LEU A 218 11.71 3.26 16.39
CA LEU A 218 10.67 4.12 16.99
C LEU A 218 11.26 5.42 17.54
N ILE A 219 12.40 5.35 18.24
CA ILE A 219 13.11 6.55 18.71
C ILE A 219 13.49 7.41 17.51
N GLU A 220 14.02 6.77 16.47
CA GLU A 220 14.44 7.46 15.25
C GLU A 220 13.26 8.12 14.53
N LEU A 221 12.13 7.42 14.40
CA LEU A 221 10.90 7.99 13.84
C LEU A 221 10.44 9.23 14.61
N LYS A 222 10.45 9.17 15.94
CA LYS A 222 10.07 10.32 16.79
C LYS A 222 11.01 11.51 16.60
N ASN A 223 12.31 11.26 16.44
CA ASN A 223 13.30 12.31 16.16
C ASN A 223 13.02 12.97 14.81
N ILE A 224 12.86 12.17 13.74
CA ILE A 224 12.56 12.68 12.39
C ILE A 224 11.26 13.49 12.39
N ILE A 225 10.17 12.97 12.97
CA ILE A 225 8.90 13.70 13.05
C ILE A 225 9.10 15.03 13.79
N SER A 226 9.85 15.04 14.88
CA SER A 226 10.15 16.27 15.63
C SER A 226 10.99 17.27 14.83
N GLU A 227 11.86 16.82 13.93
CA GLU A 227 12.62 17.68 13.02
C GLU A 227 11.71 18.34 11.97
N PHE A 228 10.77 17.59 11.38
CA PHE A 228 9.82 18.09 10.38
C PHE A 228 8.69 18.95 10.97
N LEU A 229 8.45 18.87 12.27
CA LEU A 229 7.48 19.70 12.99
C LEU A 229 8.09 20.98 13.59
N LYS A 230 9.40 21.21 13.47
CA LYS A 230 10.00 22.49 13.87
C LYS A 230 9.74 23.55 12.80
#